data_AF-A0AAN6R9G8-F1
#
_entry.id   AF-A0AAN6R9G8-F1
#
_cell.length_a   1.000
_cell.length_b   1.000
_cell.length_c   1.000
_cell.angle_alpha   90.00
_cell.angle_beta   90.00
_cell.angle_gamma   90.00
#
_symmetry.space_group_name_H-M   'P 1'
#
loop_
_entity.id
_entity.type
_entity.pdbx_description
1 polymer ?
#
loop_
_entity_poly.entity_id
_entity_poly.type
_entity_poly.pdbx_seq_one_letter_code
_entity_poly.pdbx_strand_id
1 'polypeptide(L)' 'MGVTHIVLFQFKASASADTVKDDGITHAFVVEFENVEDRDYYVNKDPAHLAFVGGLGDAIQKVQVIDFTNGVF' A
#
# COMPACT_ATOMS: atom_id res chain seq x y z
N MET A 1 15.62 -13.53 4.96
CA MET A 1 15.23 -13.78 3.55
C MET A 1 14.42 -12.57 3.15
N GLY A 2 14.80 -11.90 2.06
CA GLY A 2 14.21 -10.61 1.70
C GLY A 2 12.73 -10.68 1.39
N VAL A 3 12.00 -9.62 1.72
CA VAL A 3 10.56 -9.49 1.50
C VAL A 3 10.30 -8.25 0.65
N THR A 4 9.51 -8.41 -0.41
CA THR A 4 9.00 -7.29 -1.19
C THR A 4 7.57 -6.97 -0.74
N HIS A 5 7.37 -5.73 -0.29
CA HIS A 5 6.10 -5.19 0.18
C HIS A 5 5.52 -4.24 -0.87
N ILE A 6 4.39 -4.62 -1.47
CA ILE A 6 3.69 -3.83 -2.48
C ILE A 6 2.39 -3.30 -1.88
N VAL A 7 2.20 -1.99 -1.96
CA VAL A 7 0.94 -1.33 -1.58
C VAL A 7 0.31 -0.71 -2.82
N LEU A 8 -0.89 -1.17 -3.12
CA LEU A 8 -1.71 -0.73 -4.24
C LEU A 8 -2.81 0.18 -3.71
N PHE A 9 -2.93 1.39 -4.27
CA PHE A 9 -3.96 2.36 -3.91
C PHE A 9 -4.87 2.72 -5.08
N GLN A 10 -6.10 3.02 -4.75
CA GLN A 10 -7.00 3.85 -5.52
C GLN A 10 -7.39 5.03 -4.63
N PHE A 11 -7.12 6.25 -5.07
CA PHE A 11 -7.61 7.46 -4.41
C PHE A 11 -9.04 7.77 -4.86
N LYS A 12 -9.84 8.40 -3.99
CA LYS A 12 -11.18 8.87 -4.37
C LYS A 12 -11.06 9.91 -5.48
N ALA A 13 -11.83 9.73 -6.55
CA ALA A 13 -11.93 10.71 -7.62
C ALA A 13 -12.73 11.93 -7.14
N SER A 14 -12.34 13.13 -7.57
CA SER A 14 -13.19 14.34 -7.46
C SER A 14 -14.21 14.44 -8.61
N ALA A 15 -14.16 13.53 -9.58
CA ALA A 15 -15.01 13.53 -10.77
C ALA A 15 -16.38 12.88 -10.51
N SER A 16 -17.41 13.31 -11.25
CA SER A 16 -18.79 12.79 -11.12
C SER A 16 -18.88 11.29 -11.48
N ALA A 17 -19.86 10.61 -10.87
CA ALA A 17 -20.10 9.17 -11.00
C ALA A 17 -20.20 8.67 -12.45
N ASP A 18 -20.55 9.53 -13.41
CA ASP A 18 -20.64 9.21 -14.83
C ASP A 18 -19.26 9.06 -15.52
N THR A 19 -18.18 9.49 -14.86
CA THR A 19 -16.80 9.52 -15.40
C THR A 19 -15.94 8.35 -14.92
N VAL A 20 -16.26 7.71 -13.79
CA VAL A 20 -15.42 6.62 -13.22
C VAL A 20 -15.93 5.27 -13.70
N LYS A 21 -15.46 4.84 -14.88
CA LYS A 21 -15.64 3.44 -15.35
C LYS A 21 -14.49 2.51 -14.95
N ASP A 22 -13.38 3.07 -14.45
CA ASP A 22 -12.21 2.31 -14.01
C ASP A 22 -12.18 2.21 -12.48
N ASP A 23 -12.83 1.18 -11.93
CA ASP A 23 -12.77 0.82 -10.50
C ASP A 23 -11.46 0.08 -10.12
N GLY A 24 -10.36 0.54 -10.74
CA GLY A 24 -9.05 -0.08 -10.68
C GLY A 24 -8.12 0.58 -9.66
N ILE A 25 -7.13 -0.18 -9.20
CA ILE A 25 -5.94 0.38 -8.57
C ILE A 25 -5.25 1.32 -9.57
N THR A 26 -4.83 2.50 -9.10
CA THR A 26 -4.17 3.52 -9.94
C THR A 26 -2.74 3.81 -9.53
N HIS A 27 -2.34 3.47 -8.31
CA HIS A 27 -1.01 3.75 -7.77
C HIS A 27 -0.43 2.50 -7.10
N ALA A 28 0.89 2.34 -7.19
CA ALA A 28 1.63 1.28 -6.53
C ALA A 28 2.87 1.87 -5.83
N PHE A 29 3.10 1.45 -4.60
CA PHE A 29 4.34 1.66 -3.86
C PHE A 29 5.01 0.30 -3.67
N VAL A 30 6.32 0.23 -3.94
CA VAL A 30 7.11 -0.99 -3.77
C VAL A 30 8.23 -0.68 -2.79
N VAL A 31 8.34 -1.49 -1.75
CA VAL A 31 9.37 -1.40 -0.72
C VAL A 31 10.01 -2.76 -0.55
N GLU A 32 11.33 -2.81 -0.43
CA GLU A 32 12.07 -4.05 -0.19
C GLU A 32 12.69 -4.03 1.19
N PHE A 33 12.55 -5.14 1.91
CA PHE A 33 13.11 -5.36 3.23
C PHE A 33 14.07 -6.55 3.20
N GLU A 34 15.12 -6.50 4.01
CA GLU A 34 16.09 -7.60 4.11
C GLU A 34 15.49 -8.85 4.77
N ASN A 35 14.51 -8.65 5.65
CA ASN A 35 13.83 -9.70 6.41
C ASN A 35 12.40 -9.29 6.80
N VAL A 36 11.66 -10.22 7.40
CA VAL A 36 10.25 -10.03 7.77
C VAL A 36 10.13 -9.08 8.97
N GLU A 37 11.09 -9.13 9.89
CA GLU A 37 11.10 -8.34 11.12
C GLU A 37 11.18 -6.84 10.83
N ASP A 38 11.99 -6.44 9.83
CA ASP A 38 12.11 -5.06 9.38
C ASP A 38 10.81 -4.56 8.73
N ARG A 39 10.17 -5.41 7.90
CA ARG A 39 8.84 -5.15 7.32
C ARG A 39 7.80 -4.98 8.43
N ASP A 40 7.80 -5.87 9.42
CA ASP A 40 6.86 -5.84 10.54
C ASP A 40 7.05 -4.59 11.41
N TYR A 41 8.29 -4.14 11.61
CA TYR A 41 8.59 -2.89 12.28
C TYR A 41 8.04 -1.70 11.48
N TYR A 42 8.37 -1.60 10.18
CA TYR A 42 7.91 -0.53 9.31
C TYR A 42 6.37 -0.41 9.33
N VAL A 43 5.67 -1.54 9.16
CA VAL A 43 4.20 -1.54 9.09
C VAL A 43 3.55 -1.20 10.44
N ASN A 44 4.05 -1.77 11.54
CA ASN A 44 3.30 -1.77 12.81
C ASN A 44 3.87 -0.83 13.88
N LYS A 45 5.11 -0.37 13.76
CA LYS A 45 5.84 0.30 14.84
C LYS A 45 6.53 1.60 14.42
N ASP A 46 6.90 1.75 13.16
CA ASP A 46 7.54 2.97 12.68
C ASP A 46 6.56 4.17 12.81
N PRO A 47 6.86 5.16 13.68
CA PRO A 47 5.97 6.30 13.89
C PRO A 47 5.79 7.15 12.62
N ALA A 48 6.77 7.18 11.71
CA ALA A 48 6.67 7.93 10.47
C ALA A 48 5.69 7.26 9.50
N HIS A 49 5.79 5.94 9.34
CA HIS A 49 4.85 5.17 8.53
C HIS A 49 3.43 5.23 9.11
N LEU A 50 3.28 5.05 10.42
CA LEU A 50 1.96 5.14 11.09
C LEU A 50 1.33 6.53 10.95
N ALA A 51 2.12 7.60 11.06
CA ALA A 51 1.64 8.95 10.84
C ALA A 51 1.20 9.19 9.38
N PHE A 52 1.95 8.65 8.41
CA PHE A 52 1.60 8.73 6.99
C PHE A 52 0.26 8.03 6.71
N VAL A 53 0.12 6.76 7.12
CA VAL A 53 -1.13 5.99 6.91
C VAL A 53 -2.31 6.64 7.63
N GLY A 54 -2.10 7.14 8.86
CA GLY A 54 -3.10 7.89 9.61
C GLY A 54 -3.56 9.19 8.91
N GLY A 55 -2.69 9.80 8.10
CA GLY A 55 -2.98 11.00 7.32
C GLY A 55 -3.77 10.74 6.02
N LEU A 56 -3.85 9.49 5.53
CA LEU A 56 -4.52 9.17 4.27
C LEU A 56 -6.06 9.25 4.38
N GLY A 57 -6.61 8.97 5.57
CA GLY A 57 -8.02 9.19 5.92
C GLY A 57 -9.03 8.86 4.82
N ASP A 58 -9.89 9.83 4.51
CA ASP A 58 -10.94 9.71 3.50
C ASP A 58 -10.45 9.84 2.05
N ALA A 59 -9.14 10.00 1.80
CA ALA A 59 -8.64 10.11 0.43
C ALA A 59 -8.57 8.75 -0.29
N ILE A 60 -8.57 7.64 0.44
CA ILE A 60 -8.45 6.29 -0.12
C ILE A 60 -9.83 5.72 -0.44
N GLN A 61 -9.99 5.23 -1.67
CA GLN A 61 -11.13 4.44 -2.13
C GLN A 61 -10.88 2.94 -1.92
N LYS A 62 -9.67 2.47 -2.25
CA LYS A 62 -9.29 1.05 -2.18
C LYS A 62 -7.81 0.91 -1.85
N VAL A 63 -7.50 -0.10 -1.05
CA VAL A 63 -6.12 -0.51 -0.74
C VAL A 63 -5.98 -2.02 -0.90
N GLN A 64 -4.85 -2.46 -1.45
CA GLN A 64 -4.45 -3.86 -1.47
C GLN A 64 -2.96 -3.94 -1.14
N VAL A 65 -2.61 -4.84 -0.22
CA VAL A 65 -1.23 -5.07 0.20
C VAL A 65 -0.84 -6.49 -0.22
N ILE A 66 0.33 -6.62 -0.83
CA ILE A 66 0.89 -7.89 -1.26
C ILE A 66 2.32 -7.97 -0.75
N ASP A 67 2.60 -9.00 0.03
CA ASP A 67 3.95 -9.35 0.46
C ASP A 67 4.35 -10.66 -0.20
N PHE A 68 5.56 -10.69 -0.76
CA PHE A 68 6.12 -11.92 -1.27
C PHE A 68 7.62 -12.00 -1.07
N THR A 69 8.11 -13.23 -1.10
CA THR A 69 9.52 -13.55 -1.10
C THR A 69 9.87 -14.12 -2.46
N ASN A 70 10.86 -13.55 -3.14
CA ASN A 70 11.25 -14.01 -4.47
C ASN A 70 11.65 -15.50 -4.45
N GLY A 71 11.05 -16.31 -5.33
CA GLY A 71 11.34 -17.74 -5.46
C GLY A 71 10.65 -18.65 -4.43
N VAL A 72 9.70 -18.14 -3.65
CA VAL A 72 8.86 -18.95 -2.74
C VAL A 72 7.44 -19.02 -3.31
N PHE A 73 6.95 -20.23 -3.60
CA PHE A 73 5.67 -20.50 -4.29
C PHE A 73 4.66 -21.22 -3.39
#